data_AF-A0A3D4HZA1-F1
#
_entry.id   AF-A0A3D4HZA1-F1
#
_cell.length_a   1.000
_cell.length_b   1.000
_cell.length_c   1.000
_cell.angle_alpha   90.00
_cell.angle_beta   90.00
_cell.angle_gamma   90.00
#
_symmetry.space_group_name_H-M   'P 1'
#
loop_
_entity.id
_entity.type
_entity.pdbx_description
1 polymer ?
#
loop_
_entity_poly.entity_id
_entity_poly.type
_entity_poly.pdbx_seq_one_letter_code
_entity_poly.pdbx_strand_id
1 'polypeptide(L)' 'ILAGLDGADYAIDKVKSGKRKRSPAPPFTTSTMQQEASKLLGFQARRTMKAAQELYEGVDIKGMGA' A
#
# COMPACT_ATOMS: atom_id res chain seq x y z
N ILE A 1 12.54 -26.47 23.91
CA ILE A 1 13.20 -25.19 23.60
C ILE A 1 12.30 -24.01 23.96
N LEU A 2 11.07 -23.90 23.42
CA LEU A 2 10.17 -22.77 23.74
C LEU A 2 9.66 -22.72 25.20
N ALA A 3 9.48 -23.87 25.85
CA ALA A 3 9.01 -23.94 27.24
C ALA A 3 9.97 -23.33 28.29
N GLY A 4 11.24 -23.08 27.93
CA GLY A 4 12.21 -22.45 28.84
C GLY A 4 12.24 -20.93 28.79
N LEU A 5 11.40 -20.31 27.94
CA LEU A 5 11.25 -18.86 27.84
C LEU A 5 10.11 -18.34 28.74
N ASP A 6 9.29 -19.23 29.28
CA ASP A 6 8.20 -18.88 30.20
C ASP A 6 8.79 -18.48 31.55
N GLY A 7 8.55 -17.23 31.95
CA GLY A 7 9.04 -16.67 33.22
C GLY A 7 10.50 -16.18 33.19
N ALA A 8 11.12 -16.06 32.01
CA ALA A 8 12.44 -15.45 31.90
C ALA A 8 12.37 -13.94 32.11
N ASP A 9 13.29 -13.39 32.91
CA ASP A 9 13.42 -11.94 33.10
C ASP A 9 14.15 -11.32 31.91
N TYR A 10 13.50 -10.34 31.27
CA TYR A 10 14.06 -9.61 30.14
C TYR A 10 14.45 -8.19 30.57
N ALA A 11 15.67 -7.79 30.23
CA ALA A 11 16.15 -6.43 30.41
C ALA A 11 16.36 -5.75 29.04
N ILE A 12 16.07 -4.45 28.97
CA ILE A 12 16.35 -3.66 27.77
C ILE A 12 17.85 -3.40 27.69
N ASP A 13 18.53 -4.07 26.76
CA ASP A 13 19.97 -3.86 26.51
C ASP A 13 20.26 -2.47 25.91
N LYS A 14 19.41 -2.01 24.97
CA LYS A 14 19.65 -0.75 24.27
C LYS A 14 18.40 -0.15 23.65
N VAL A 15 18.27 1.18 23.76
CA VAL A 15 17.27 1.96 23.03
C VAL A 15 17.97 2.86 22.02
N LYS A 16 17.60 2.76 20.74
CA LYS A 16 18.06 3.66 19.67
C LYS A 16 16.93 4.58 19.23
N SER A 17 17.10 5.87 19.46
CA SER A 17 16.21 6.92 18.95
C SER A 17 16.85 7.63 17.77
N GLY A 18 16.13 7.73 16.65
CA GLY A 18 16.62 8.36 15.43
C GLY A 18 15.48 8.87 14.56
N LYS A 19 15.74 9.95 13.81
CA LYS A 19 14.76 10.50 12.85
C LYS A 19 14.91 9.79 11.53
N ARG A 20 13.87 9.08 11.08
CA ARG A 20 13.84 8.44 9.75
C ARG A 20 13.09 9.33 8.78
N LYS A 21 13.76 9.76 7.71
CA LYS A 21 13.09 10.43 6.59
C LYS A 21 12.44 9.36 5.71
N ARG A 22 11.14 9.50 5.42
CA ARG A 22 10.42 8.63 4.49
C ARG A 22 10.18 9.42 3.21
N SER A 23 10.71 8.93 2.10
CA SER A 23 10.43 9.50 0.78
C SER A 23 9.03 9.08 0.32
N PRO A 24 8.34 9.91 -0.48
CA PRO A 24 7.08 9.52 -1.10
C PRO A 24 7.29 8.32 -2.02
N ALA A 25 6.23 7.54 -2.22
CA ALA A 25 6.24 6.48 -3.22
C ALA A 25 6.38 7.09 -4.63
N PRO A 26 7.02 6.38 -5.57
CA PRO A 26 7.05 6.82 -6.97
C PRO A 26 5.62 6.84 -7.56
N PRO A 27 5.41 7.56 -8.66
CA PRO A 27 4.17 7.45 -9.43
C PRO A 27 3.88 6.01 -9.83
N PHE A 28 2.60 5.70 -9.99
CA PHE A 28 2.21 4.36 -10.37
C PHE A 28 2.65 4.01 -11.80
N THR A 29 3.16 2.79 -11.94
CA THR A 29 3.22 2.01 -13.17
C THR A 29 2.04 1.04 -13.20
N THR A 30 1.79 0.38 -14.33
CA THR A 30 0.71 -0.61 -14.45
C THR A 30 0.78 -1.70 -13.39
N SER A 31 1.97 -2.27 -13.14
CA SER A 31 2.15 -3.34 -12.15
C SER A 31 1.97 -2.86 -10.71
N THR A 32 2.48 -1.68 -10.37
CA THR A 32 2.36 -1.13 -9.00
C THR A 32 0.94 -0.66 -8.70
N MET A 33 0.23 -0.08 -9.68
CA MET A 33 -1.19 0.24 -9.56
C MET A 33 -2.04 -1.00 -9.31
N GLN A 34 -1.82 -2.08 -10.08
CA GLN A 34 -2.56 -3.33 -9.91
C GLN A 34 -2.30 -3.99 -8.56
N GLN A 35 -1.04 -3.99 -8.09
CA GLN A 35 -0.67 -4.53 -6.78
C GLN A 35 -1.32 -3.75 -5.64
N GLU A 36 -1.23 -2.43 -5.65
CA GLU A 36 -1.84 -1.60 -4.60
C GLU A 36 -3.37 -1.64 -4.65
N ALA A 37 -3.99 -1.70 -5.83
CA ALA A 37 -5.45 -1.88 -5.95
C ALA A 37 -5.92 -3.24 -5.39
N SER A 38 -5.15 -4.32 -5.58
CA SER A 38 -5.44 -5.61 -4.96
C SER A 38 -5.33 -5.53 -3.44
N LYS A 39 -4.25 -4.94 -2.93
CA LYS A 39 -3.96 -4.83 -1.50
C LYS A 39 -4.94 -3.93 -0.74
N LEU A 40 -5.31 -2.79 -1.32
CA LEU A 40 -6.10 -1.75 -0.63
C LEU A 40 -7.60 -1.87 -0.92
N LEU A 41 -7.98 -2.26 -2.14
CA LEU A 41 -9.36 -2.26 -2.61
C LEU A 41 -9.89 -3.67 -2.91
N GLY A 42 -9.06 -4.71 -2.84
CA GLY A 42 -9.45 -6.08 -3.19
C GLY A 42 -9.75 -6.25 -4.69
N PHE A 43 -9.27 -5.35 -5.55
CA PHE A 43 -9.56 -5.41 -6.98
C PHE A 43 -8.66 -6.43 -7.68
N GLN A 44 -9.28 -7.33 -8.44
CA GLN A 44 -8.54 -8.14 -9.41
C GLN A 44 -8.01 -7.26 -10.54
N ALA A 45 -6.89 -7.66 -11.15
CA ALA A 45 -6.20 -6.87 -12.18
C ALA A 45 -7.12 -6.39 -13.31
N ARG A 46 -8.04 -7.25 -13.79
CA ARG A 46 -9.02 -6.89 -14.84
C ARG A 46 -9.93 -5.73 -14.43
N ARG A 47 -10.41 -5.71 -13.18
CA ARG A 47 -11.26 -4.63 -12.66
C ARG A 47 -10.48 -3.32 -12.55
N THR A 48 -9.24 -3.39 -12.05
CA THR A 48 -8.35 -2.22 -11.98
C THR A 48 -8.09 -1.63 -13.35
N MET A 49 -7.81 -2.45 -14.35
CA MET A 49 -7.53 -1.97 -15.71
C MET A 49 -8.77 -1.41 -16.41
N LYS A 50 -9.96 -1.98 -16.19
CA LYS A 50 -11.21 -1.43 -16.72
C LYS A 50 -11.46 -0.02 -16.19
N ALA A 51 -11.36 0.16 -14.87
CA ALA A 51 -11.53 1.47 -14.25
C ALA A 51 -10.44 2.46 -14.68
N ALA A 52 -9.18 2.02 -14.79
CA ALA A 52 -8.10 2.86 -15.29
C ALA A 52 -8.34 3.33 -16.74
N GLN A 53 -8.86 2.43 -17.60
CA GLN A 53 -9.21 2.78 -18.98
C GLN A 53 -10.36 3.78 -19.04
N GLU A 54 -11.43 3.57 -18.28
CA GLU A 54 -12.57 4.51 -18.21
C GLU A 54 -12.12 5.90 -17.74
N LEU A 55 -11.23 5.97 -16.74
CA LEU A 55 -10.67 7.24 -16.26
C LEU A 55 -9.73 7.89 -17.28
N TYR A 56 -9.03 7.09 -18.07
CA TYR A 56 -8.13 7.59 -19.13
C TYR A 56 -8.90 8.13 -20.34
N GLU A 57 -9.94 7.42 -20.77
CA GLU A 57 -10.81 7.82 -21.89
C GLU A 57 -11.74 8.98 -21.51
N GLY A 58 -11.93 9.20 -20.21
CA GLY A 58 -12.80 10.23 -19.67
C GLY A 58 -14.11 9.61 -19.16
N VAL A 59 -14.59 10.15 -18.05
CA VAL A 59 -15.89 9.82 -17.48
C VAL A 59 -16.79 11.05 -17.56
N ASP A 60 -18.04 10.88 -18.00
CA ASP A 60 -19.00 11.98 -18.03
C ASP A 60 -19.34 12.42 -16.60
N ILE A 61 -18.83 13.57 -16.19
CA ILE A 61 -19.15 14.18 -14.91
C ILE A 61 -20.20 15.26 -15.14
N LYS A 62 -21.38 15.09 -14.55
CA LYS A 62 -22.48 16.06 -14.67
C LYS A 62 -22.04 17.43 -14.15
N GLY A 63 -21.92 18.41 -15.05
CA GLY A 63 -21.49 19.79 -14.74
C GLY A 63 -20.00 20.10 -14.98
N MET A 64 -19.19 19.08 -15.29
CA MET A 64 -17.80 19.24 -15.75
C MET A 64 -17.65 18.32 -16.97
N GLY A 65 -17.97 18.87 -18.15
CA GLY A 65 -18.03 18.11 -19.40
C GLY A 65 -16.69 17.53 -19.85
N ALA A 66 -16.78 16.71 -20.91
CA ALA A 66 -15.69 16.04 -21.63
C ALA A 66 -14.54 16.97 -22.05
#